data_AF-A0A5N0TLV7-F1
#
_entry.id   AF-A0A5N0TLV7-F1
#
_cell.length_a   1.000
_cell.length_b   1.000
_cell.length_c   1.000
_cell.angle_alpha   90.00
_cell.angle_beta   90.00
_cell.angle_gamma   90.00
#
_symmetry.space_group_name_H-M   'P 1'
#
loop_
_entity.id
_entity.type
_entity.pdbx_description
1 polymer ?
#
loop_
_entity_poly.entity_id
_entity_poly.type
_entity_poly.pdbx_seq_one_letter_code
_entity_poly.pdbx_strand_id
1 'polypeptide(L)'
;MFDYPNRAALLDGGWDFAGRTASGAARDTESSSRPVGYGGAGVSIPAGPGDLWEGANDTTNTMFRDLPATWSRTEVSLSFAPGSNFQHAGIVVYDDDDDYLELSRAFNSFAGGQGIAMIDERAGRATDLPRLATTATELRLRLDRTPGGALIGSVSTDAGATWRTVGSVTRTFDAPRLAINVAGSTSGAPAATIRSVTITTGGAD
;
A
#
# COMPACT_ATOMS: atom_id res chain seq x y z
N MET A 1 -6.55 15.85 1.75
CA MET A 1 -5.57 15.76 0.64
C MET A 1 -4.27 15.24 1.22
N PHE A 2 -3.55 14.37 0.51
CA PHE A 2 -2.24 13.88 0.93
C PHE A 2 -1.17 14.81 0.39
N ASP A 3 -1.16 16.02 0.94
CA ASP A 3 -0.34 17.14 0.48
C ASP A 3 0.55 17.59 1.62
N TYR A 4 1.84 17.37 1.44
CA TYR A 4 2.88 17.76 2.36
C TYR A 4 3.89 18.62 1.61
N PRO A 5 4.25 19.81 2.13
CA PRO A 5 5.19 20.70 1.46
C PRO A 5 6.64 20.21 1.50
N ASN A 6 6.97 19.30 2.42
CA ASN A 6 8.30 18.72 2.59
C ASN A 6 8.25 17.49 3.52
N ARG A 7 9.41 16.82 3.67
CA ARG A 7 9.60 15.68 4.58
C ARG A 7 9.22 15.97 6.02
N ALA A 8 9.62 17.12 6.58
CA ALA A 8 9.32 17.45 7.97
C ALA A 8 7.80 17.50 8.22
N ALA A 9 7.06 18.14 7.32
CA ALA A 9 5.61 18.19 7.41
C ALA A 9 4.94 16.81 7.26
N LEU A 10 5.49 15.92 6.43
CA LEU A 10 5.03 14.53 6.32
C LEU A 10 5.17 13.81 7.67
N LEU A 11 6.33 13.96 8.32
CA LEU A 11 6.61 13.37 9.64
C LEU A 11 5.70 13.95 10.73
N ASP A 12 5.53 15.28 10.76
CA ASP A 12 4.59 15.95 11.68
C ASP A 12 3.13 15.49 11.44
N GLY A 13 2.83 15.04 10.22
CA GLY A 13 1.56 14.43 9.84
C GLY A 13 1.34 13.01 10.38
N GLY A 14 2.32 12.45 11.11
CA GLY A 14 2.28 11.13 11.72
C GLY A 14 2.70 9.99 10.80
N TRP A 15 3.41 10.29 9.71
CA TRP A 15 4.02 9.29 8.85
C TRP A 15 5.50 9.10 9.19
N ASP A 16 6.04 7.93 8.94
CA ASP A 16 7.48 7.67 8.97
C ASP A 16 7.89 6.68 7.88
N PHE A 17 9.19 6.38 7.83
CA PHE A 17 9.80 5.40 6.92
C PHE A 17 10.36 4.21 7.69
N ALA A 18 9.78 3.89 8.87
CA ALA A 18 10.28 2.84 9.76
C ALA A 18 9.42 1.58 9.65
N GLY A 19 9.78 0.68 8.74
CA GLY A 19 9.25 -0.69 8.73
C GLY A 19 9.64 -1.46 10.00
N ARG A 20 9.07 -2.64 10.19
CA ARG A 20 9.37 -3.58 11.27
C ARG A 20 9.72 -4.94 10.66
N THR A 21 10.91 -5.45 10.96
CA THR A 21 11.22 -6.86 10.69
C THR A 21 10.27 -7.77 11.46
N ALA A 22 10.18 -9.06 11.09
CA ALA A 22 9.42 -10.08 11.84
C ALA A 22 9.83 -10.23 13.32
N SER A 23 11.04 -9.77 13.68
CA SER A 23 11.52 -9.73 15.07
C SER A 23 11.11 -8.46 15.83
N GLY A 24 10.40 -7.54 15.18
CA GLY A 24 10.00 -6.24 15.71
C GLY A 24 11.06 -5.14 15.60
N ALA A 25 12.27 -5.43 15.10
CA ALA A 25 13.31 -4.42 14.90
C ALA A 25 12.93 -3.44 13.79
N ALA A 26 13.24 -2.15 13.98
CA ALA A 26 12.98 -1.11 12.99
C ALA A 26 13.85 -1.27 11.74
N ARG A 27 13.26 -1.05 10.56
CA ARG A 27 13.90 -1.07 9.25
C ARG A 27 13.67 0.27 8.55
N ASP A 28 14.73 1.02 8.29
CA ASP A 28 14.64 2.26 7.53
C ASP A 28 14.38 1.95 6.05
N THR A 29 13.30 2.52 5.51
CA THR A 29 12.94 2.38 4.10
C THR A 29 13.32 3.61 3.29
N GLU A 30 13.68 4.74 3.91
CA GLU A 30 13.86 6.00 3.19
C GLU A 30 15.04 5.94 2.21
N SER A 31 14.81 6.29 0.95
CA SER A 31 15.84 6.23 -0.09
C SER A 31 16.29 7.62 -0.52
N SER A 32 17.58 7.91 -0.32
CA SER A 32 18.21 9.12 -0.84
C SER A 32 18.46 9.07 -2.35
N SER A 33 18.50 7.87 -2.94
CA SER A 33 18.76 7.67 -4.38
C SER A 33 17.53 7.91 -5.26
N ARG A 34 16.34 7.74 -4.69
CA ARG A 34 15.04 7.95 -5.36
C ARG A 34 14.13 8.69 -4.37
N PRO A 35 14.41 9.96 -4.05
CA PRO A 35 13.73 10.65 -2.98
C PRO A 35 12.24 10.85 -3.31
N VAL A 36 11.44 10.91 -2.25
CA VAL A 36 10.03 11.27 -2.31
C VAL A 36 9.88 12.72 -2.79
N GLY A 37 8.98 12.95 -3.74
CA GLY A 37 8.58 14.27 -4.20
C GLY A 37 7.43 14.83 -3.38
N TYR A 38 7.58 16.07 -2.91
CA TYR A 38 6.59 16.79 -2.10
C TYR A 38 5.95 17.95 -2.90
N GLY A 39 4.66 18.19 -2.73
CA GLY A 39 3.97 19.33 -3.34
C GLY A 39 2.46 19.19 -3.49
N GLY A 40 1.82 20.29 -3.93
CA GLY A 40 0.35 20.47 -3.92
C GLY A 40 -0.49 19.53 -4.79
N ALA A 41 0.14 18.71 -5.64
CA ALA A 41 -0.57 17.71 -6.46
C ALA A 41 -0.68 16.34 -5.77
N GLY A 42 -0.07 16.19 -4.59
CA GLY A 42 0.11 14.93 -3.89
C GLY A 42 1.57 14.58 -3.70
N VAL A 43 1.83 13.55 -2.89
CA VAL A 43 3.18 13.03 -2.66
C VAL A 43 3.54 12.04 -3.78
N SER A 44 4.66 12.27 -4.44
CA SER A 44 5.18 11.42 -5.52
C SER A 44 6.22 10.45 -4.97
N ILE A 45 6.00 9.15 -5.16
CA ILE A 45 6.86 8.09 -4.64
C ILE A 45 7.37 7.27 -5.82
N PRO A 46 8.68 7.30 -6.14
CA PRO A 46 9.25 6.46 -7.18
C PRO A 46 9.21 4.99 -6.77
N ALA A 47 8.77 4.10 -7.66
CA ALA A 47 8.91 2.67 -7.46
C ALA A 47 10.40 2.31 -7.43
N GLY A 48 10.89 1.94 -6.25
CA GLY A 48 12.26 1.48 -6.02
C GLY A 48 12.46 0.00 -6.39
N PRO A 49 13.72 -0.48 -6.42
CA PRO A 49 13.97 -1.90 -6.26
C PRO A 49 13.52 -2.36 -4.86
N GLY A 50 13.42 -3.67 -4.70
CA GLY A 50 12.97 -4.32 -3.47
C GLY A 50 11.46 -4.55 -3.42
N ASP A 51 11.03 -5.41 -2.51
CA ASP A 51 9.65 -5.86 -2.33
C ASP A 51 9.39 -6.24 -0.86
N LEU A 52 8.13 -6.27 -0.44
CA LEU A 52 7.73 -6.90 0.84
C LEU A 52 7.58 -8.41 0.68
N TRP A 53 7.43 -8.90 -0.55
CA TRP A 53 7.13 -10.29 -0.86
C TRP A 53 8.10 -11.30 -0.23
N GLU A 54 7.58 -12.18 0.61
CA GLU A 54 8.31 -13.30 1.23
C GLU A 54 9.65 -12.83 1.82
N GLY A 55 10.75 -13.53 1.51
CA GLY A 55 12.07 -13.20 2.05
C GLY A 55 12.72 -11.92 1.51
N ALA A 56 12.05 -11.11 0.69
CA ALA A 56 12.63 -9.89 0.13
C ALA A 56 12.82 -8.81 1.20
N ASN A 57 11.72 -8.34 1.80
CA ASN A 57 11.70 -7.44 2.96
C ASN A 57 12.65 -6.23 2.86
N ASP A 58 12.80 -5.67 1.67
CA ASP A 58 13.82 -4.66 1.33
C ASP A 58 13.24 -3.46 0.57
N THR A 59 11.94 -3.20 0.71
CA THR A 59 11.27 -2.06 0.09
C THR A 59 11.91 -0.72 0.44
N THR A 60 11.83 0.22 -0.51
CA THR A 60 12.27 1.60 -0.33
C THR A 60 11.12 2.60 -0.45
N ASN A 61 11.21 3.70 0.29
CA ASN A 61 10.22 4.75 0.45
C ASN A 61 8.83 4.28 0.90
N THR A 62 8.70 3.09 1.49
CA THR A 62 7.44 2.67 2.11
C THR A 62 7.17 3.57 3.31
N MET A 63 6.04 4.29 3.25
CA MET A 63 5.63 5.19 4.34
C MET A 63 4.65 4.47 5.24
N PHE A 64 4.75 4.67 6.54
CA PHE A 64 3.90 4.02 7.52
C PHE A 64 3.24 5.02 8.45
N ARG A 65 2.04 4.69 8.90
CA ARG A 65 1.31 5.42 9.93
C ARG A 65 0.50 4.45 10.78
N ASP A 66 0.54 4.60 12.09
CA ASP A 66 -0.19 3.71 12.99
C ASP A 66 -1.70 3.77 12.73
N LEU A 67 -2.35 2.59 12.73
CA LEU A 67 -3.79 2.49 12.67
C LEU A 67 -4.35 2.49 14.10
N PRO A 68 -5.33 3.36 14.43
CA PRO A 68 -5.99 3.30 15.72
C PRO A 68 -6.75 1.98 15.85
N ALA A 69 -6.84 1.39 17.05
CA ALA A 69 -7.53 0.10 17.25
C ALA A 69 -8.97 0.05 16.68
N THR A 70 -9.64 1.20 16.63
CA THR A 70 -11.01 1.39 16.12
C THR A 70 -11.10 1.61 14.60
N TRP A 71 -10.01 1.45 13.85
CA TRP A 71 -10.04 1.61 12.40
C TRP A 71 -11.03 0.62 11.76
N SER A 72 -11.82 1.11 10.81
CA SER A 72 -12.79 0.33 10.04
C SER A 72 -12.53 0.38 8.54
N ARG A 73 -11.75 1.35 8.07
CA ARG A 73 -11.39 1.49 6.65
C ARG A 73 -10.08 2.24 6.46
N THR A 74 -9.32 1.83 5.46
CA THR A 74 -8.26 2.64 4.84
C THR A 74 -8.58 2.83 3.37
N GLU A 75 -8.37 4.05 2.86
CA GLU A 75 -8.58 4.38 1.45
C GLU A 75 -7.44 5.25 0.93
N VAL A 76 -7.00 4.99 -0.30
CA VAL A 76 -6.04 5.82 -1.02
C VAL A 76 -6.59 6.21 -2.40
N SER A 77 -6.33 7.44 -2.82
CA SER A 77 -6.45 7.87 -4.22
C SER A 77 -5.06 8.06 -4.79
N LEU A 78 -4.75 7.36 -5.88
CA LEU A 78 -3.43 7.39 -6.49
C LEU A 78 -3.48 7.37 -8.01
N SER A 79 -2.38 7.84 -8.63
CA SER A 79 -2.07 7.56 -10.03
C SER A 79 -0.82 6.71 -10.13
N PHE A 80 -0.87 5.60 -10.86
CA PHE A 80 0.31 4.77 -11.13
C PHE A 80 0.15 3.99 -12.44
N ALA A 81 1.20 3.98 -13.26
CA ALA A 81 1.23 3.31 -14.55
C ALA A 81 2.41 2.31 -14.59
N PRO A 82 2.26 1.12 -13.99
CA PRO A 82 3.32 0.11 -14.05
C PRO A 82 3.44 -0.42 -15.48
N GLY A 83 4.68 -0.56 -15.94
CA GLY A 83 5.01 -0.99 -17.31
C GLY A 83 5.95 -2.19 -17.36
N SER A 84 6.42 -2.69 -16.22
CA SER A 84 7.33 -3.83 -16.13
C SER A 84 6.98 -4.73 -14.95
N ASN A 85 7.39 -5.99 -15.04
CA ASN A 85 7.06 -6.99 -14.03
C ASN A 85 7.44 -6.52 -12.63
N PHE A 86 6.53 -6.82 -11.70
CA PHE A 86 6.61 -6.61 -10.26
C PHE A 86 6.39 -5.16 -9.81
N GLN A 87 6.37 -4.19 -10.72
CA GLN A 87 6.03 -2.81 -10.36
C GLN A 87 4.61 -2.73 -9.79
N HIS A 88 4.50 -2.20 -8.57
CA HIS A 88 3.22 -2.03 -7.88
C HIS A 88 3.18 -0.74 -7.06
N ALA A 89 1.97 -0.23 -6.82
CA ALA A 89 1.71 0.90 -5.93
C ALA A 89 0.35 0.73 -5.24
N GLY A 90 0.31 0.88 -3.91
CA GLY A 90 -0.92 0.66 -3.16
C GLY A 90 -0.83 0.95 -1.68
N ILE A 91 -1.79 0.34 -0.95
CA ILE A 91 -1.88 0.41 0.51
C ILE A 91 -1.70 -0.97 1.11
N VAL A 92 -1.14 -1.00 2.33
CA VAL A 92 -0.90 -2.22 3.10
C VAL A 92 -1.48 -2.04 4.50
N VAL A 93 -2.22 -3.03 5.00
CA VAL A 93 -2.41 -3.20 6.45
C VAL A 93 -1.27 -4.08 6.93
N TYR A 94 -0.37 -3.49 7.72
CA TYR A 94 0.98 -3.98 7.98
C TYR A 94 1.19 -4.15 9.48
N ASP A 95 1.63 -5.32 9.93
CA ASP A 95 2.11 -5.50 11.31
C ASP A 95 3.64 -5.47 11.34
N ASP A 96 4.23 -6.33 10.52
CA ASP A 96 5.64 -6.42 10.21
C ASP A 96 5.86 -6.92 8.77
N ASP A 97 7.13 -7.05 8.40
CA ASP A 97 7.59 -7.49 7.09
C ASP A 97 7.05 -8.87 6.65
N ASP A 98 6.75 -9.77 7.59
CA ASP A 98 6.30 -11.14 7.32
C ASP A 98 4.78 -11.33 7.54
N ASP A 99 4.08 -10.30 8.02
CA ASP A 99 2.64 -10.32 8.32
C ASP A 99 1.93 -9.04 7.86
N TYR A 100 1.38 -9.10 6.64
CA TYR A 100 0.69 -7.97 6.03
C TYR A 100 -0.42 -8.39 5.04
N LEU A 101 -1.26 -7.42 4.69
CA LEU A 101 -2.23 -7.50 3.59
C LEU A 101 -2.06 -6.29 2.67
N GLU A 102 -1.59 -6.52 1.46
CA GLU A 102 -1.41 -5.48 0.45
C GLU A 102 -2.56 -5.48 -0.56
N LEU A 103 -2.99 -4.28 -0.97
CA LEU A 103 -3.87 -4.04 -2.12
C LEU A 103 -3.21 -3.00 -3.02
N SER A 104 -2.86 -3.38 -4.25
CA SER A 104 -2.05 -2.53 -5.13
C SER A 104 -2.40 -2.61 -6.61
N ARG A 105 -2.14 -1.50 -7.30
CA ARG A 105 -2.10 -1.46 -8.76
C ARG A 105 -0.77 -2.04 -9.22
N ALA A 106 -0.79 -3.15 -9.97
CA ALA A 106 0.42 -3.89 -10.29
C ALA A 106 0.49 -4.34 -11.76
N PHE A 107 1.71 -4.52 -12.28
CA PHE A 107 1.95 -5.28 -13.50
C PHE A 107 2.74 -6.55 -13.19
N ASN A 108 2.21 -7.71 -13.59
CA ASN A 108 2.94 -8.97 -13.56
C ASN A 108 2.47 -9.89 -14.68
N SER A 109 3.28 -10.08 -15.72
CA SER A 109 2.96 -10.93 -16.87
C SER A 109 2.72 -12.40 -16.51
N PHE A 110 3.30 -12.86 -15.39
CA PHE A 110 3.08 -14.23 -14.88
C PHE A 110 1.74 -14.38 -14.16
N ALA A 111 1.05 -13.28 -13.88
CA ALA A 111 -0.23 -13.22 -13.16
C ALA A 111 -1.28 -12.37 -13.91
N GLY A 112 -1.34 -12.50 -15.25
CA GLY A 112 -2.37 -11.85 -16.08
C GLY A 112 -2.06 -10.40 -16.51
N GLY A 113 -0.88 -9.87 -16.20
CA GLY A 113 -0.42 -8.56 -16.67
C GLY A 113 -0.92 -7.39 -15.82
N GLN A 114 -1.62 -6.45 -16.45
CA GLN A 114 -2.12 -5.23 -15.82
C GLN A 114 -3.35 -5.52 -14.94
N GLY A 115 -3.28 -5.18 -13.66
CA GLY A 115 -4.45 -5.33 -12.78
C GLY A 115 -4.25 -4.78 -11.38
N ILE A 116 -5.22 -5.11 -10.54
CA ILE A 116 -5.17 -4.91 -9.09
C ILE A 116 -4.84 -6.25 -8.45
N ALA A 117 -3.79 -6.27 -7.63
CA ALA A 117 -3.36 -7.41 -6.84
C ALA A 117 -3.78 -7.22 -5.39
N MET A 118 -4.06 -8.33 -4.72
CA MET A 118 -4.27 -8.37 -3.27
C MET A 118 -3.43 -9.52 -2.73
N ILE A 119 -2.43 -9.21 -1.90
CA ILE A 119 -1.45 -10.19 -1.39
C ILE A 119 -1.65 -10.32 0.12
N ASP A 120 -1.98 -11.52 0.58
CA ASP A 120 -2.05 -11.87 2.00
C ASP A 120 -0.80 -12.67 2.36
N GLU A 121 0.10 -12.06 3.11
CA GLU A 121 1.33 -12.69 3.58
C GLU A 121 1.21 -13.00 5.07
N ARG A 122 1.52 -14.24 5.44
CA ARG A 122 1.44 -14.73 6.83
C ARG A 122 2.71 -15.48 7.19
N ALA A 123 3.39 -15.04 8.24
CA ALA A 123 4.66 -15.63 8.68
C ALA A 123 5.65 -15.86 7.52
N GLY A 124 5.83 -14.86 6.66
CA GLY A 124 6.79 -14.87 5.56
C GLY A 124 6.35 -15.68 4.33
N ARG A 125 5.05 -16.00 4.23
CA ARG A 125 4.48 -16.79 3.14
C ARG A 125 3.34 -16.05 2.45
N ALA A 126 3.63 -15.53 1.26
CA ALA A 126 2.66 -14.82 0.44
C ALA A 126 1.60 -15.75 -0.17
N THR A 127 0.38 -15.22 -0.27
CA THR A 127 -0.71 -15.76 -1.09
C THR A 127 -1.25 -14.66 -1.98
N ASP A 128 -1.13 -14.82 -3.30
CA ASP A 128 -1.74 -13.93 -4.29
C ASP A 128 -3.22 -14.30 -4.47
N LEU A 129 -4.12 -13.39 -4.10
CA LEU A 129 -5.55 -13.57 -4.30
C LEU A 129 -5.92 -13.34 -5.78
N PRO A 130 -7.11 -13.81 -6.24
CA PRO A 130 -7.57 -13.53 -7.59
C PRO A 130 -7.48 -12.05 -7.95
N ARG A 131 -6.75 -11.75 -9.03
CA ARG A 131 -6.52 -10.39 -9.49
C ARG A 131 -7.69 -9.86 -10.29
N LEU A 132 -7.90 -8.54 -10.21
CA LEU A 132 -8.87 -7.83 -11.03
C LEU A 132 -8.15 -7.14 -12.20
N ALA A 133 -8.46 -7.54 -13.44
CA ALA A 133 -7.85 -6.95 -14.63
C ALA A 133 -8.29 -5.50 -14.84
N THR A 134 -7.32 -4.61 -15.07
CA THR A 134 -7.58 -3.21 -15.44
C THR A 134 -6.32 -2.55 -15.99
N THR A 135 -6.49 -1.64 -16.94
CA THR A 135 -5.42 -0.77 -17.44
C THR A 135 -5.52 0.65 -16.88
N ALA A 136 -6.52 0.94 -16.03
CA ALA A 136 -6.66 2.24 -15.41
C ALA A 136 -5.41 2.59 -14.59
N THR A 137 -4.97 3.83 -14.74
CA THR A 137 -3.81 4.38 -14.03
C THR A 137 -4.25 5.30 -12.89
N GLU A 138 -5.47 5.84 -12.96
CA GLU A 138 -6.11 6.68 -11.93
C GLU A 138 -7.11 5.84 -11.15
N LEU A 139 -6.87 5.68 -9.85
CA LEU A 139 -7.53 4.66 -9.05
C LEU A 139 -7.81 5.15 -7.64
N ARG A 140 -8.84 4.55 -7.02
CA ARG A 140 -8.94 4.49 -5.56
C ARG A 140 -8.89 3.04 -5.10
N LEU A 141 -8.12 2.79 -4.06
CA LEU A 141 -8.01 1.48 -3.41
C LEU A 141 -8.53 1.60 -1.98
N ARG A 142 -9.25 0.58 -1.52
CA ARG A 142 -9.89 0.58 -0.21
C ARG A 142 -9.81 -0.78 0.44
N LEU A 143 -9.45 -0.81 1.72
CA LEU A 143 -9.55 -1.97 2.59
C LEU A 143 -10.59 -1.67 3.68
N ASP A 144 -11.71 -2.39 3.65
CA ASP A 144 -12.77 -2.32 4.65
C ASP A 144 -12.60 -3.45 5.68
N ARG A 145 -12.62 -3.12 6.97
CA ARG A 145 -12.62 -4.09 8.08
C ARG A 145 -14.03 -4.27 8.61
N THR A 146 -14.52 -5.49 8.59
CA THR A 146 -15.80 -5.85 9.21
C THR A 146 -15.62 -6.09 10.71
N PRO A 147 -16.68 -5.96 11.53
CA PRO A 147 -16.64 -6.34 12.94
C PRO A 147 -16.20 -7.80 13.18
N GLY A 148 -16.44 -8.70 12.21
CA GLY A 148 -16.02 -10.11 12.26
C GLY A 148 -14.57 -10.36 11.86
N GLY A 149 -13.76 -9.31 11.63
CA GLY A 149 -12.34 -9.43 11.29
C GLY A 149 -12.05 -9.74 9.82
N ALA A 150 -13.06 -9.68 8.94
CA ALA A 150 -12.82 -9.78 7.50
C ALA A 150 -12.29 -8.45 6.97
N LEU A 151 -11.24 -8.51 6.15
CA LEU A 151 -10.67 -7.40 5.40
C LEU A 151 -11.02 -7.57 3.92
N ILE A 152 -11.74 -6.59 3.37
CA ILE A 152 -12.27 -6.63 2.02
C ILE A 152 -11.54 -5.57 1.18
N GLY A 153 -10.78 -6.02 0.18
CA GLY A 153 -10.11 -5.15 -0.78
C GLY A 153 -11.03 -4.77 -1.92
N SER A 154 -11.13 -3.48 -2.24
CA SER A 154 -11.95 -2.96 -3.32
C SER A 154 -11.22 -1.88 -4.12
N VAL A 155 -11.55 -1.77 -5.41
CA VAL A 155 -11.03 -0.74 -6.31
C VAL A 155 -12.15 0.06 -6.96
N SER A 156 -11.92 1.36 -7.13
CA SER A 156 -12.70 2.24 -8.01
C SER A 156 -11.81 2.83 -9.09
N THR A 157 -12.33 2.86 -10.32
CA THR A 157 -11.67 3.44 -11.51
C THR A 157 -12.42 4.68 -12.03
N ASP A 158 -13.40 5.18 -11.27
CA ASP A 158 -14.31 6.27 -11.62
C ASP A 158 -14.46 7.27 -10.46
N ALA A 159 -13.32 7.57 -9.83
CA ALA A 159 -13.20 8.54 -8.74
C ALA A 159 -14.07 8.25 -7.50
N GLY A 160 -14.44 6.99 -7.27
CA GLY A 160 -15.19 6.53 -6.11
C GLY A 160 -16.69 6.34 -6.36
N ALA A 161 -17.18 6.54 -7.60
CA ALA A 161 -18.59 6.39 -7.94
C ALA A 161 -19.05 4.92 -7.90
N THR A 162 -18.23 4.00 -8.42
CA THR A 162 -18.46 2.56 -8.32
C THR A 162 -17.25 1.83 -7.74
N TRP A 163 -17.51 0.73 -7.03
CA TRP A 163 -16.50 -0.08 -6.37
C TRP A 163 -16.65 -1.53 -6.78
N ARG A 164 -15.53 -2.18 -7.09
CA ARG A 164 -15.45 -3.62 -7.38
C ARG A 164 -14.59 -4.28 -6.33
N THR A 165 -15.10 -5.36 -5.74
CA THR A 165 -14.33 -6.19 -4.81
C THR A 165 -13.23 -6.92 -5.56
N VAL A 166 -12.01 -6.88 -5.03
CA VAL A 166 -10.85 -7.63 -5.51
C VAL A 166 -10.75 -8.95 -4.77
N GLY A 167 -10.88 -8.92 -3.44
CA GLY A 167 -10.79 -10.11 -2.61
C GLY A 167 -11.16 -9.82 -1.16
N SER A 168 -11.16 -10.87 -0.35
CA SER A 168 -11.40 -10.79 1.09
C SER A 168 -10.60 -11.87 1.82
N VAL A 169 -10.06 -11.51 2.97
CA VAL A 169 -9.40 -12.45 3.91
C VAL A 169 -9.87 -12.17 5.33
N THR A 170 -9.81 -13.16 6.21
CA THR A 170 -9.94 -12.94 7.66
C THR A 170 -8.54 -12.85 8.25
N ARG A 171 -8.24 -11.72 8.88
CA ARG A 171 -6.94 -11.41 9.52
C ARG A 171 -7.17 -10.64 10.82
N THR A 172 -6.27 -10.87 11.76
CA THR A 172 -6.06 -10.01 12.93
C THR A 172 -4.61 -9.58 12.89
N PHE A 173 -4.36 -8.33 13.26
CA PHE A 173 -3.04 -7.72 13.36
C PHE A 173 -2.94 -7.14 14.76
N ASP A 174 -1.78 -7.30 15.39
CA ASP A 174 -1.59 -6.96 16.81
C ASP A 174 -1.32 -5.45 16.97
N ALA A 175 -0.44 -4.89 16.13
CA ALA A 175 -0.08 -3.47 16.15
C ALA A 175 -0.11 -2.87 14.72
N PRO A 176 -1.28 -2.89 14.04
CA PRO A 176 -1.36 -2.58 12.63
C PRO A 176 -0.99 -1.14 12.33
N ARG A 177 -0.32 -0.98 11.21
CA ARG A 177 -0.02 0.29 10.55
C ARG A 177 -0.66 0.28 9.17
N LEU A 178 -1.02 1.45 8.68
CA LEU A 178 -1.26 1.67 7.27
C LEU A 178 0.09 1.98 6.62
N ALA A 179 0.48 1.19 5.62
CA ALA A 179 1.60 1.52 4.77
C ALA A 179 1.14 1.99 3.38
N ILE A 180 1.91 2.90 2.78
CA ILE A 180 1.87 3.20 1.35
C ILE A 180 3.10 2.55 0.74
N ASN A 181 2.90 1.53 -0.09
CA ASN A 181 3.97 0.76 -0.70
C ASN A 181 4.03 1.03 -2.21
N VAL A 182 5.21 1.38 -2.72
CA VAL A 182 5.47 1.65 -4.15
C VAL A 182 6.83 1.05 -4.51
N ALA A 183 6.84 -0.18 -5.03
CA ALA A 183 8.04 -1.00 -5.10
C ALA A 183 8.06 -1.95 -6.31
N GLY A 184 8.97 -2.93 -6.28
CA GLY A 184 9.11 -3.99 -7.26
C GLY A 184 9.73 -3.56 -8.60
N SER A 185 10.28 -2.35 -8.71
CA SER A 185 10.83 -1.85 -9.96
C SER A 185 12.27 -2.33 -10.18
N THR A 186 12.43 -3.39 -10.97
CA THR A 186 13.74 -3.93 -11.39
C THR A 186 14.41 -3.11 -12.50
N SER A 187 13.65 -2.25 -13.20
CA SER A 187 14.18 -1.30 -14.17
C SER A 187 13.31 -0.04 -14.22
N GLY A 188 13.95 1.12 -14.42
CA GLY A 188 13.27 2.41 -14.29
C GLY A 188 12.79 2.70 -12.87
N ALA A 189 12.06 3.81 -12.73
CA ALA A 189 11.48 4.28 -11.47
C ALA A 189 10.15 5.02 -11.74
N PRO A 190 9.12 4.36 -12.30
CA PRO A 190 7.82 5.01 -12.46
C PRO A 190 7.33 5.45 -11.09
N ALA A 191 6.85 6.69 -10.99
CA ALA A 191 6.37 7.23 -9.73
C ALA A 191 4.86 7.07 -9.59
N ALA A 192 4.42 6.66 -8.41
CA ALA A 192 3.02 6.80 -8.01
C ALA A 192 2.81 8.19 -7.42
N THR A 193 1.69 8.83 -7.72
CA THR A 193 1.28 10.08 -7.06
C THR A 193 0.12 9.78 -6.12
N ILE A 194 0.34 9.98 -4.83
CA ILE A 194 -0.65 9.77 -3.77
C ILE A 194 -1.37 11.09 -3.50
N ARG A 195 -2.67 11.14 -3.79
CA ARG A 195 -3.47 12.38 -3.71
C ARG A 195 -4.29 12.51 -2.44
N SER A 196 -4.72 11.39 -1.87
CA SER A 196 -5.43 11.36 -0.60
C SER A 196 -5.22 10.02 0.08
N VAL A 197 -5.09 10.06 1.40
CA VAL A 197 -5.15 8.89 2.26
C VAL A 197 -6.15 9.18 3.37
N THR A 198 -7.07 8.25 3.59
CA THR A 198 -8.11 8.36 4.61
C THR A 198 -8.08 7.12 5.49
N ILE A 199 -8.09 7.33 6.80
CA ILE A 199 -8.32 6.29 7.80
C ILE A 199 -9.66 6.63 8.45
N THR A 200 -10.65 5.75 8.32
CA THR A 200 -11.93 5.88 9.01
C THR A 200 -11.91 5.01 10.25
N THR A 201 -12.35 5.56 11.37
CA THR A 201 -12.64 4.81 12.58
C THR A 201 -14.12 4.44 12.62
N GLY A 202 -14.43 3.19 12.94
CA GLY A 202 -15.77 2.80 13.36
C GLY A 202 -15.88 2.99 14.87
N GLY A 203 -17.04 3.43 15.36
CA GLY A 203 -17.34 3.24 16.78
C GLY A 203 -17.25 1.75 17.09
N ALA A 204 -16.47 1.39 18.10
CA ALA A 204 -16.71 0.11 18.76
C ALA A 204 -18.10 0.25 19.41
N ASP A 205 -19.05 -0.51 18.86
CA ASP A 205 -20.45 -0.65 19.26
C ASP A 205 -21.39 0.54 19.00
#